data_AF-R1BDN3-F1
#
_entry.id   AF-R1BDN3-F1
#
_cell.length_a   1.000
_cell.length_b   1.000
_cell.length_c   1.000
_cell.angle_alpha   90.00
_cell.angle_beta   90.00
_cell.angle_gamma   90.00
#
_symmetry.space_group_name_H-M   'P 1'
#
loop_
_entity.id
_entity.type
_entity.pdbx_description
1 polymer ?
#
loop_
_entity_poly.entity_id
_entity_poly.type
_entity_poly.pdbx_seq_one_letter_code
_entity_poly.pdbx_strand_id
1 'polypeptide(L)'
;MSTKTESANLSRVDAAKAALRQQWQTTIRAVRPLPNHKYLVKGDAMALAALTSDNLGICLLACTILGSMGIENDLLYGTMLPAIGLAVLFGNGAYWLQARRMAAESGRESVCCQPFGINAPNVFIFSFSIIANELRDGRSPEEAYNMAVACSFLTGCVQLICVPLAPLVAKYTPQVAMLGCIAGVALVYLCLGPIVDYLAEEPIRASCSPVVGIIIGAYGGVQTNLPIITYAIVLGVAIAWGQGGVGEEVDGHPAYANKEALTSIEGIGPKQISPVHFWDELSEAVSKYLGVILPAGLSVIVGDITCCELCGLGGDSYSVRETAFYDAIFTLAAALMGSMLQVTTYPNHPGYSRLGGRTGYSLIHA
;
A
#
# COMPACT_ATOMS: atom_id res chain seq x y z
N MET A 1 20.93 -35.69 -33.23
CA MET A 1 19.71 -35.40 -32.44
C MET A 1 19.83 -34.09 -31.63
N SER A 2 21.02 -33.50 -31.45
CA SER A 2 21.18 -32.22 -30.73
C SER A 2 20.87 -30.96 -31.57
N THR A 3 21.05 -30.98 -32.89
CA THR A 3 20.88 -29.79 -33.76
C THR A 3 19.44 -29.27 -33.90
N LYS A 4 18.43 -30.15 -33.76
CA LYS A 4 17.01 -29.74 -33.77
C LYS A 4 16.57 -29.08 -32.46
N THR A 5 17.17 -29.47 -31.33
CA THR A 5 16.87 -28.90 -30.01
C THR A 5 17.49 -27.51 -29.86
N GLU A 6 18.67 -27.31 -30.44
CA GLU A 6 19.38 -26.03 -30.43
C GLU A 6 18.69 -24.97 -31.30
N SER A 7 18.20 -25.34 -32.49
CA SER A 7 17.44 -24.43 -33.36
C SER A 7 16.07 -24.04 -32.77
N ALA A 8 15.41 -24.95 -32.06
CA ALA A 8 14.16 -24.68 -31.35
C ALA A 8 14.35 -23.76 -30.12
N ASN A 9 15.50 -23.86 -29.45
CA ASN A 9 15.84 -22.95 -28.35
C ASN A 9 16.21 -21.55 -28.86
N LEU A 10 16.95 -21.46 -29.97
CA LEU A 10 17.26 -20.18 -30.62
C LEU A 10 15.98 -19.46 -31.08
N SER A 11 15.03 -20.18 -31.68
CA SER A 11 13.76 -19.57 -32.12
C SER A 11 12.90 -19.06 -30.95
N ARG A 12 12.92 -19.75 -29.80
CA ARG A 12 12.26 -19.29 -28.56
C ARG A 12 12.91 -18.04 -27.99
N VAL A 13 14.24 -17.99 -27.98
CA VAL A 13 14.99 -16.81 -27.51
C VAL A 13 14.73 -15.62 -28.43
N ASP A 14 14.68 -15.81 -29.74
CA ASP A 14 14.40 -14.74 -30.69
C ASP A 14 12.95 -14.25 -30.62
N ALA A 15 11.99 -15.14 -30.40
CA ALA A 15 10.60 -14.77 -30.12
C ALA A 15 10.47 -13.97 -28.80
N ALA A 16 11.18 -14.38 -27.75
CA ALA A 16 11.22 -13.65 -26.49
C ALA A 16 11.87 -12.26 -26.65
N LYS A 17 12.97 -12.15 -27.40
CA LYS A 17 13.61 -10.86 -27.74
C LYS A 17 12.68 -9.96 -28.56
N ALA A 18 11.94 -10.52 -29.51
CA ALA A 18 10.97 -9.78 -30.31
C ALA A 18 9.81 -9.27 -29.44
N ALA A 19 9.29 -10.10 -28.54
CA ALA A 19 8.26 -9.71 -27.58
C ALA A 19 8.77 -8.60 -26.63
N LEU A 20 9.99 -8.74 -26.10
CA LEU A 20 10.65 -7.70 -25.30
C LEU A 20 10.82 -6.40 -26.07
N ARG A 21 11.28 -6.44 -27.33
CA ARG A 21 11.41 -5.24 -28.18
C ARG A 21 10.06 -4.59 -28.43
N GLN A 22 9.02 -5.36 -28.69
CA GLN A 22 7.68 -4.85 -28.89
C GLN A 22 7.15 -4.19 -27.61
N GLN A 23 7.28 -4.86 -26.46
CA GLN A 23 6.92 -4.31 -25.15
C GLN A 23 7.69 -3.04 -24.82
N TRP A 24 8.98 -2.99 -25.18
CA TRP A 24 9.82 -1.80 -25.00
C TRP A 24 9.37 -0.64 -25.91
N GLN A 25 9.03 -0.92 -27.17
CA GLN A 25 8.47 0.08 -28.08
C GLN A 25 7.11 0.61 -27.60
N THR A 26 6.24 -0.25 -27.06
CA THR A 26 4.96 0.18 -26.45
C THR A 26 5.20 1.06 -25.23
N THR A 27 6.20 0.71 -24.40
CA THR A 27 6.60 1.52 -23.24
C THR A 27 7.11 2.89 -23.65
N ILE A 28 7.99 2.97 -24.65
CA ILE A 28 8.50 4.24 -25.18
C ILE A 28 7.36 5.09 -25.77
N ARG A 29 6.37 4.47 -26.43
CA ARG A 29 5.17 5.16 -26.93
C ARG A 29 4.28 5.68 -25.80
N ALA A 30 4.18 4.96 -24.68
CA ALA A 30 3.40 5.38 -23.52
C ALA A 30 4.00 6.60 -22.80
N VAL A 31 5.34 6.69 -22.76
CA VAL A 31 6.06 7.85 -22.21
C VAL A 31 5.89 9.08 -23.10
N ARG A 32 5.76 8.90 -24.43
CA ARG A 32 5.51 10.03 -25.33
C ARG A 32 4.15 10.70 -25.05
N PRO A 33 4.08 12.04 -25.12
CA PRO A 33 2.81 12.73 -25.07
C PRO A 33 1.97 12.27 -26.27
N LEU A 34 0.80 11.72 -25.97
CA LEU A 34 -0.23 11.47 -26.97
C LEU A 34 -0.70 12.85 -27.47
N PRO A 35 -0.88 13.05 -28.77
CA PRO A 35 -1.39 14.32 -29.29
C PRO A 35 -2.70 14.68 -28.58
N ASN A 36 -2.79 15.90 -28.04
CA ASN A 36 -3.91 16.46 -27.26
C ASN A 36 -4.16 15.90 -25.85
N HIS A 37 -3.37 14.92 -25.40
CA HIS A 37 -3.55 14.29 -24.09
C HIS A 37 -2.86 15.11 -22.99
N LYS A 38 -3.65 15.79 -22.15
CA LYS A 38 -3.11 16.55 -21.01
C LYS A 38 -2.62 15.61 -19.91
N TYR A 39 -1.37 15.77 -19.48
CA TYR A 39 -0.79 15.02 -18.36
C TYR A 39 -1.51 15.27 -17.04
N LEU A 40 -2.04 16.49 -16.86
CA LEU A 40 -2.74 16.92 -15.66
C LEU A 40 -4.07 17.57 -16.01
N VAL A 41 -5.12 17.16 -15.30
CA VAL A 41 -6.45 17.77 -15.35
C VAL A 41 -6.92 18.18 -13.96
N LYS A 42 -7.94 19.03 -13.89
CA LYS A 42 -8.46 19.52 -12.61
C LYS A 42 -8.90 18.38 -11.68
N GLY A 43 -9.44 17.29 -12.23
CA GLY A 43 -9.85 16.12 -11.45
C GLY A 43 -8.68 15.35 -10.81
N ASP A 44 -7.45 15.49 -11.34
CA ASP A 44 -6.26 14.89 -10.74
C ASP A 44 -5.95 15.51 -9.36
N ALA A 45 -6.37 16.75 -9.08
CA ALA A 45 -6.12 17.39 -7.78
C ALA A 45 -6.88 16.70 -6.64
N MET A 46 -8.16 16.38 -6.86
CA MET A 46 -8.96 15.66 -5.84
C MET A 46 -8.52 14.21 -5.70
N ALA A 47 -8.19 13.56 -6.83
CA ALA A 47 -7.63 12.21 -6.83
C ALA A 47 -6.28 12.15 -6.10
N LEU A 48 -5.39 13.13 -6.31
CA LEU A 48 -4.12 13.24 -5.60
C LEU A 48 -4.36 13.44 -4.10
N ALA A 49 -5.22 14.38 -3.72
CA ALA A 49 -5.54 14.64 -2.33
C ALA A 49 -6.11 13.37 -1.64
N ALA A 50 -6.95 12.59 -2.34
CA ALA A 50 -7.48 11.34 -1.82
C ALA A 50 -6.36 10.32 -1.59
N LEU A 51 -5.53 10.09 -2.60
CA LEU A 51 -4.46 9.10 -2.53
C LEU A 51 -3.41 9.45 -1.47
N THR A 52 -3.02 10.74 -1.39
CA THR A 52 -2.08 11.22 -0.38
C THR A 52 -2.68 11.09 1.02
N SER A 53 -3.97 11.41 1.20
CA SER A 53 -4.62 11.31 2.51
C SER A 53 -4.74 9.86 2.97
N ASP A 54 -5.06 8.94 2.07
CA ASP A 54 -5.12 7.51 2.35
C ASP A 54 -3.74 6.98 2.80
N ASN A 55 -2.70 7.22 2.00
CA ASN A 55 -1.34 6.77 2.33
C ASN A 55 -0.80 7.42 3.61
N LEU A 56 -0.98 8.73 3.79
CA LEU A 56 -0.56 9.45 4.99
C LEU A 56 -1.28 8.93 6.22
N GLY A 57 -2.60 8.72 6.14
CA GLY A 57 -3.38 8.16 7.23
C GLY A 57 -2.87 6.78 7.67
N ILE A 58 -2.52 5.91 6.72
CA ILE A 58 -1.98 4.59 7.02
C ILE A 58 -0.57 4.68 7.62
N CYS A 59 0.29 5.58 7.14
CA CYS A 59 1.60 5.83 7.76
C CYS A 59 1.46 6.28 9.23
N LEU A 60 0.60 7.25 9.50
CA LEU A 60 0.37 7.78 10.84
C LEU A 60 -0.20 6.69 11.76
N LEU A 61 -1.13 5.88 11.25
CA LEU A 61 -1.67 4.73 11.96
C LEU A 61 -0.57 3.72 12.31
N ALA A 62 0.25 3.33 11.33
CA ALA A 62 1.34 2.39 11.54
C ALA A 62 2.35 2.90 12.57
N CYS A 63 2.80 4.15 12.46
CA CYS A 63 3.70 4.76 13.44
C CYS A 63 3.10 4.79 14.85
N THR A 64 1.79 5.06 14.98
CA THR A 64 1.11 5.10 16.28
C THR A 64 1.05 3.71 16.91
N ILE A 65 0.62 2.69 16.14
CA ILE A 65 0.54 1.30 16.62
C ILE A 65 1.93 0.80 17.00
N LEU A 66 2.92 0.94 16.12
CA LEU A 66 4.26 0.43 16.38
C LEU A 66 4.99 1.18 17.50
N GLY A 67 4.83 2.51 17.58
CA GLY A 67 5.36 3.29 18.70
C GLY A 67 4.75 2.86 20.04
N SER A 68 3.45 2.53 20.08
CA SER A 68 2.81 1.99 21.29
C SER A 68 3.34 0.62 21.72
N MET A 69 3.94 -0.14 20.79
CA MET A 69 4.58 -1.43 21.03
C MET A 69 6.07 -1.30 21.43
N GLY A 70 6.58 -0.07 21.60
CA GLY A 70 7.96 0.18 21.99
C GLY A 70 8.97 0.15 20.85
N ILE A 71 8.52 0.19 19.59
CA ILE A 71 9.42 0.36 18.44
C ILE A 71 9.99 1.78 18.44
N GLU A 72 11.31 1.90 18.37
CA GLU A 72 12.00 3.19 18.45
C GLU A 72 11.73 4.11 17.25
N ASN A 73 11.72 5.41 17.52
CA ASN A 73 11.51 6.46 16.52
C ASN A 73 12.53 6.39 15.38
N ASP A 74 13.79 6.07 15.66
CA ASP A 74 14.82 5.96 14.63
C ASP A 74 14.52 4.84 13.62
N LEU A 75 13.96 3.72 14.06
CA LEU A 75 13.55 2.63 13.16
C LEU A 75 12.30 3.02 12.35
N LEU A 76 11.31 3.66 12.98
CA LEU A 76 10.07 4.08 12.33
C LEU A 76 10.31 5.17 11.29
N TYR A 77 10.94 6.27 11.69
CA TYR A 77 11.12 7.46 10.83
C TYR A 77 12.38 7.38 9.96
N GLY A 78 13.42 6.67 10.42
CA GLY A 78 14.70 6.56 9.71
C GLY A 78 14.78 5.39 8.71
N THR A 79 14.05 4.29 8.95
CA THR A 79 14.11 3.08 8.12
C THR A 79 12.77 2.75 7.48
N MET A 80 11.72 2.54 8.28
CA MET A 80 10.42 2.06 7.79
C MET A 80 9.75 3.04 6.81
N LEU A 81 9.60 4.32 7.21
CA LEU A 81 8.91 5.32 6.38
C LEU A 81 9.66 5.65 5.08
N PRO A 82 11.00 5.83 5.06
CA PRO A 82 11.74 6.01 3.81
C PRO A 82 11.63 4.79 2.89
N ALA A 83 11.70 3.57 3.43
CA ALA A 83 11.58 2.34 2.65
C ALA A 83 10.21 2.20 1.98
N ILE A 84 9.12 2.35 2.74
CA ILE A 84 7.76 2.29 2.16
C ILE A 84 7.50 3.47 1.21
N GLY A 85 8.02 4.66 1.52
CA GLY A 85 7.91 5.85 0.67
C GLY A 85 8.53 5.63 -0.71
N LEU A 86 9.72 5.02 -0.78
CA LEU A 86 10.35 4.65 -2.05
C LEU A 86 9.54 3.58 -2.81
N ALA A 87 8.99 2.59 -2.12
CA ALA A 87 8.14 1.57 -2.76
C ALA A 87 6.86 2.19 -3.35
N VAL A 88 6.22 3.11 -2.62
CA VAL A 88 5.04 3.85 -3.08
C VAL A 88 5.39 4.78 -4.26
N LEU A 89 6.55 5.44 -4.22
CA LEU A 89 7.05 6.30 -5.30
C LEU A 89 7.26 5.51 -6.60
N PHE A 90 8.05 4.44 -6.55
CA PHE A 90 8.32 3.64 -7.76
C PHE A 90 7.09 2.87 -8.23
N GLY A 91 6.25 2.42 -7.30
CA GLY A 91 4.99 1.76 -7.63
C GLY A 91 4.01 2.68 -8.34
N ASN A 92 3.76 3.89 -7.82
CA ASN A 92 2.93 4.87 -8.53
C ASN A 92 3.51 5.22 -9.91
N GLY A 93 4.83 5.31 -10.05
CA GLY A 93 5.47 5.45 -11.36
C GLY A 93 5.17 4.29 -12.32
N ALA A 94 5.20 3.05 -11.84
CA ALA A 94 4.89 1.86 -12.64
C ALA A 94 3.40 1.79 -13.05
N TYR A 95 2.48 2.06 -12.11
CA TYR A 95 1.04 2.13 -12.39
C TYR A 95 0.67 3.30 -13.31
N TRP A 96 1.38 4.43 -13.19
CA TRP A 96 1.26 5.53 -14.14
C TRP A 96 1.65 5.09 -15.55
N LEU A 97 2.79 4.41 -15.73
CA LEU A 97 3.22 3.89 -17.02
C LEU A 97 2.21 2.90 -17.61
N GLN A 98 1.64 2.03 -16.77
CA GLN A 98 0.59 1.09 -17.17
C GLN A 98 -0.65 1.83 -17.69
N ALA A 99 -1.12 2.84 -16.96
CA ALA A 99 -2.26 3.66 -17.37
C ALA A 99 -1.98 4.45 -18.64
N ARG A 100 -0.74 4.92 -18.83
CA ARG A 100 -0.31 5.60 -20.07
C ARG A 100 -0.28 4.66 -21.27
N ARG A 101 0.15 3.41 -21.11
CA ARG A 101 0.09 2.39 -22.17
C ARG A 101 -1.37 2.16 -22.57
N MET A 102 -2.26 1.98 -21.61
CA MET A 102 -3.70 1.82 -21.87
C MET A 102 -4.31 3.04 -22.58
N ALA A 103 -3.97 4.26 -22.15
CA ALA A 103 -4.44 5.48 -22.80
C ALA A 103 -3.98 5.57 -24.26
N ALA A 104 -2.74 5.15 -24.54
CA ALA A 104 -2.18 5.13 -25.89
C ALA A 104 -2.83 4.06 -26.79
N GLU A 105 -3.09 2.88 -26.25
CA GLU A 105 -3.70 1.76 -26.98
C GLU A 105 -5.19 1.98 -27.26
N SER A 106 -5.92 2.54 -26.29
CA SER A 106 -7.35 2.82 -26.41
C SER A 106 -7.67 4.13 -27.13
N GLY A 107 -6.69 5.05 -27.24
CA GLY A 107 -6.90 6.40 -27.76
C GLY A 107 -7.77 7.29 -26.86
N ARG A 108 -8.11 6.85 -25.64
CA ARG A 108 -8.99 7.58 -24.72
C ARG A 108 -8.19 8.55 -23.84
N GLU A 109 -8.72 9.77 -23.69
CA GLU A 109 -8.20 10.76 -22.74
C GLU A 109 -8.67 10.58 -21.30
N SER A 110 -9.71 9.78 -21.09
CA SER A 110 -10.38 9.61 -19.81
C SER A 110 -9.85 8.43 -18.98
N VAL A 111 -8.73 7.82 -19.36
CA VAL A 111 -8.16 6.67 -18.62
C VAL A 111 -7.71 7.16 -17.25
N CYS A 112 -8.24 6.54 -16.20
CA CYS A 112 -7.87 6.79 -14.82
C CYS A 112 -6.85 5.75 -14.38
N CYS A 113 -5.74 6.18 -13.78
CA CYS A 113 -4.74 5.27 -13.22
C CYS A 113 -5.34 4.40 -12.10
N GLN A 114 -4.70 3.27 -11.77
CA GLN A 114 -5.07 2.51 -10.59
C GLN A 114 -4.47 3.22 -9.36
N PRO A 115 -5.27 3.54 -8.32
CA PRO A 115 -4.72 4.06 -7.07
C PRO A 115 -3.86 2.99 -6.39
N PHE A 116 -2.66 3.37 -5.96
CA PHE A 116 -1.67 2.46 -5.39
C PHE A 116 -1.00 3.08 -4.15
N GLY A 117 -0.84 2.28 -3.11
CA GLY A 117 -0.35 2.77 -1.83
C GLY A 117 -0.06 1.67 -0.81
N ILE A 118 -0.06 2.03 0.47
CA ILE A 118 0.22 1.11 1.58
C ILE A 118 -0.98 0.21 1.85
N ASN A 119 -0.73 -1.07 2.12
CA ASN A 119 -1.74 -2.07 2.46
C ASN A 119 -2.16 -1.94 3.94
N ALA A 120 -3.29 -1.28 4.18
CA ALA A 120 -3.79 -1.03 5.53
C ALA A 120 -4.09 -2.33 6.33
N PRO A 121 -4.79 -3.35 5.77
CA PRO A 121 -5.00 -4.60 6.48
C PRO A 121 -3.72 -5.28 6.98
N ASN A 122 -2.66 -5.26 6.17
CA ASN A 122 -1.41 -5.89 6.56
C ASN A 122 -0.70 -5.15 7.69
N VAL A 123 -0.94 -3.85 7.88
CA VAL A 123 -0.45 -3.13 9.08
C VAL A 123 -0.97 -3.79 10.35
N PHE A 124 -2.27 -4.08 10.41
CA PHE A 124 -2.90 -4.74 11.55
C PHE A 124 -2.47 -6.21 11.69
N ILE A 125 -2.48 -6.96 10.60
CA ILE A 125 -2.08 -8.38 10.61
C ILE A 125 -0.66 -8.50 11.16
N PHE A 126 0.27 -7.67 10.71
CA PHE A 126 1.68 -7.77 11.08
C PHE A 126 1.93 -7.25 12.51
N SER A 127 1.32 -6.11 12.86
CA SER A 127 1.49 -5.55 14.20
C SER A 127 0.93 -6.48 15.28
N PHE A 128 -0.28 -7.02 15.09
CA PHE A 128 -0.94 -7.81 16.13
C PHE A 128 -0.68 -9.32 16.05
N SER A 129 -0.45 -9.88 14.86
CA SER A 129 -0.22 -11.32 14.73
C SER A 129 1.26 -11.69 14.81
N ILE A 130 2.18 -10.75 14.54
CA ILE A 130 3.61 -11.01 14.51
C ILE A 130 4.30 -10.26 15.63
N ILE A 131 4.35 -8.93 15.57
CA ILE A 131 5.11 -8.10 16.53
C ILE A 131 4.60 -8.32 17.96
N ALA A 132 3.29 -8.18 18.19
CA ALA A 132 2.71 -8.38 19.51
C ALA A 132 2.95 -9.81 20.06
N ASN A 133 3.01 -10.83 19.19
CA ASN A 133 3.31 -12.20 19.63
C ASN A 133 4.80 -12.37 19.96
N GLU A 134 5.72 -11.79 19.18
CA GLU A 134 7.15 -11.84 19.49
C GLU A 134 7.50 -11.09 20.78
N LEU A 135 6.87 -9.95 21.02
CA LEU A 135 7.01 -9.20 22.28
C LEU A 135 6.50 -10.02 23.47
N ARG A 136 5.38 -10.75 23.31
CA ARG A 136 4.84 -11.65 24.35
C ARG A 136 5.75 -12.84 24.63
N ASP A 137 6.51 -13.29 23.63
CA ASP A 137 7.51 -14.35 23.76
C ASP A 137 8.84 -13.83 24.35
N GLY A 138 8.90 -12.54 24.71
CA GLY A 138 10.02 -11.93 25.43
C GLY A 138 11.13 -11.39 24.53
N ARG A 139 10.90 -11.27 23.22
CA ARG A 139 11.85 -10.62 22.31
C ARG A 139 11.93 -9.13 22.52
N SER A 140 13.05 -8.55 22.12
CA SER A 140 13.16 -7.09 22.06
C SER A 140 12.24 -6.51 20.98
N PRO A 141 11.82 -5.24 21.08
CA PRO A 141 11.04 -4.58 20.03
C PRO A 141 11.73 -4.58 18.66
N GLU A 142 13.06 -4.46 18.63
CA GLU A 142 13.85 -4.53 17.40
C GLU A 142 13.81 -5.93 16.75
N GLU A 143 14.00 -6.99 17.54
CA GLU A 143 13.89 -8.38 17.07
C GLU A 143 12.48 -8.70 16.56
N ALA A 144 11.44 -8.22 17.26
CA ALA A 144 10.06 -8.39 16.85
C ALA A 144 9.77 -7.67 15.52
N TYR A 145 10.35 -6.48 15.31
CA TYR A 145 10.26 -5.76 14.04
C TYR A 145 10.98 -6.48 12.91
N ASN A 146 12.21 -6.96 13.13
CA ASN A 146 12.96 -7.72 12.11
C ASN A 146 12.21 -8.99 11.70
N MET A 147 11.57 -9.69 12.64
CA MET A 147 10.67 -10.81 12.34
C MET A 147 9.50 -10.39 11.44
N ALA A 148 8.88 -9.23 11.69
CA ALA A 148 7.82 -8.71 10.84
C ALA A 148 8.30 -8.34 9.43
N VAL A 149 9.50 -7.77 9.29
CA VAL A 149 10.14 -7.51 7.99
C VAL A 149 10.41 -8.83 7.24
N ALA A 150 10.92 -9.86 7.91
CA ALA A 150 11.12 -11.18 7.33
C ALA A 150 9.80 -11.78 6.82
N CYS A 151 8.73 -11.69 7.61
CA CYS A 151 7.40 -12.13 7.20
C CYS A 151 6.87 -11.32 6.01
N SER A 152 7.21 -10.03 5.91
CA SER A 152 6.77 -9.15 4.82
C SER A 152 7.45 -9.54 3.52
N PHE A 153 8.76 -9.79 3.59
CA PHE A 153 9.54 -10.32 2.48
C PHE A 153 9.01 -11.67 1.99
N LEU A 154 8.74 -12.60 2.91
CA LEU A 154 8.16 -13.91 2.58
C LEU A 154 6.75 -13.78 1.97
N THR A 155 5.96 -12.81 2.44
CA THR A 155 4.64 -12.51 1.87
C THR A 155 4.76 -12.02 0.43
N GLY A 156 5.71 -11.12 0.14
CA GLY A 156 6.03 -10.70 -1.23
C GLY A 156 6.50 -11.85 -2.12
N CYS A 157 7.28 -12.81 -1.58
CA CYS A 157 7.67 -14.02 -2.30
C CYS A 157 6.46 -14.89 -2.66
N VAL A 158 5.53 -15.08 -1.72
CA VAL A 158 4.27 -15.81 -1.96
C VAL A 158 3.45 -15.12 -3.04
N GLN A 159 3.29 -13.79 -2.96
CA GLN A 159 2.59 -13.02 -3.99
C GLN A 159 3.22 -13.23 -5.37
N LEU A 160 4.56 -13.12 -5.47
CA LEU A 160 5.29 -13.29 -6.73
C LEU A 160 5.12 -14.69 -7.33
N ILE A 161 5.10 -15.73 -6.49
CA ILE A 161 4.81 -17.12 -6.91
C ILE A 161 3.37 -17.24 -7.43
N CYS A 162 2.42 -16.49 -6.87
CA CYS A 162 1.02 -16.50 -7.26
C CYS A 162 0.71 -15.66 -8.52
N VAL A 163 1.57 -14.72 -8.93
CA VAL A 163 1.37 -13.86 -10.11
C VAL A 163 0.99 -14.62 -11.39
N PRO A 164 1.63 -15.74 -11.77
CA PRO A 164 1.25 -16.49 -12.97
C PRO A 164 -0.15 -17.10 -12.87
N LEU A 165 -0.61 -17.39 -11.66
CA LEU A 165 -1.92 -17.99 -11.35
C LEU A 165 -3.01 -16.93 -11.24
N ALA A 166 -2.70 -15.67 -10.96
CA ALA A 166 -3.70 -14.62 -10.76
C ALA A 166 -4.72 -14.48 -11.91
N PRO A 167 -4.33 -14.50 -13.21
CA PRO A 167 -5.30 -14.48 -14.31
C PRO A 167 -6.18 -15.75 -14.39
N LEU A 168 -5.67 -16.88 -13.90
CA LEU A 168 -6.41 -18.13 -13.86
C LEU A 168 -7.50 -18.06 -12.79
N VAL A 169 -7.15 -17.54 -11.62
CA VAL A 169 -8.09 -17.30 -10.50
C VAL A 169 -9.16 -16.31 -10.94
N ALA A 170 -8.77 -15.17 -11.53
CA ALA A 170 -9.72 -14.18 -12.06
C ALA A 170 -10.71 -14.79 -13.08
N LYS A 171 -10.29 -15.78 -13.87
CA LYS A 171 -11.13 -16.41 -14.88
C LYS A 171 -12.14 -17.42 -14.29
N TYR A 172 -11.73 -18.20 -13.29
CA TYR A 172 -12.52 -19.34 -12.80
C TYR A 172 -13.21 -19.08 -11.46
N THR A 173 -12.81 -18.06 -10.71
CA THR A 173 -13.40 -17.72 -9.42
C THR A 173 -14.47 -16.65 -9.60
N PRO A 174 -15.71 -16.88 -9.14
CA PRO A 174 -16.75 -15.86 -9.17
C PRO A 174 -16.37 -14.63 -8.34
N GLN A 175 -16.65 -13.43 -8.85
CA GLN A 175 -16.36 -12.15 -8.19
C GLN A 175 -16.94 -12.07 -6.76
N VAL A 176 -18.14 -12.62 -6.54
CA VAL A 176 -18.81 -12.62 -5.23
C VAL A 176 -17.99 -13.39 -4.17
N ALA A 177 -17.30 -14.46 -4.57
CA ALA A 177 -16.45 -15.23 -3.66
C ALA A 177 -15.20 -14.43 -3.24
N MET A 178 -14.61 -13.66 -4.17
CA MET A 178 -13.45 -12.81 -3.91
C MET A 178 -13.80 -11.63 -2.99
N LEU A 179 -14.96 -11.00 -3.22
CA LEU A 179 -15.47 -9.93 -2.35
C LEU A 179 -15.68 -10.41 -0.89
N GLY A 180 -16.11 -11.66 -0.70
CA GLY A 180 -16.24 -12.25 0.63
C GLY A 180 -14.92 -12.34 1.39
N CYS A 181 -13.82 -12.68 0.70
CA CYS A 181 -12.49 -12.72 1.30
C CYS A 181 -12.03 -11.33 1.78
N ILE A 182 -12.19 -10.30 0.93
CA ILE A 182 -11.82 -8.92 1.25
C ILE A 182 -12.70 -8.37 2.39
N ALA A 183 -14.00 -8.66 2.36
CA ALA A 183 -14.94 -8.25 3.40
C ALA A 183 -14.58 -8.87 4.76
N GLY A 184 -14.14 -10.14 4.79
CA GLY A 184 -13.69 -10.79 6.02
C GLY A 184 -12.48 -10.09 6.63
N VAL A 185 -11.46 -9.79 5.82
CA VAL A 185 -10.27 -9.04 6.25
C VAL A 185 -10.66 -7.65 6.76
N ALA A 186 -11.52 -6.93 6.03
CA ALA A 186 -12.00 -5.61 6.44
C ALA A 186 -12.78 -5.64 7.76
N LEU A 187 -13.68 -6.61 7.94
CA LEU A 187 -14.47 -6.74 9.17
C LEU A 187 -13.60 -7.05 10.38
N VAL A 188 -12.66 -7.98 10.27
CA VAL A 188 -11.81 -8.38 11.40
C VAL A 188 -10.82 -7.27 11.76
N TYR A 189 -10.06 -6.78 10.77
CA TYR A 189 -8.91 -5.93 11.05
C TYR A 189 -9.20 -4.43 10.96
N LEU A 190 -10.16 -4.00 10.14
CA LEU A 190 -10.48 -2.57 9.97
C LEU A 190 -11.71 -2.13 10.77
N CYS A 191 -12.58 -3.05 11.16
CA CYS A 191 -13.80 -2.74 11.92
C CYS A 191 -13.69 -3.22 13.38
N LEU A 192 -13.57 -4.53 13.61
CA LEU A 192 -13.63 -5.09 14.96
C LEU A 192 -12.42 -4.73 15.81
N GLY A 193 -11.20 -4.82 15.26
CA GLY A 193 -9.97 -4.47 15.99
C GLY A 193 -10.04 -3.07 16.63
N PRO A 194 -10.19 -2.00 15.82
CA PRO A 194 -10.30 -0.64 16.35
C PRO A 194 -11.46 -0.43 17.32
N ILE A 195 -12.60 -1.11 17.13
CA ILE A 195 -13.74 -1.04 18.06
C ILE A 195 -13.39 -1.66 19.41
N VAL A 196 -12.73 -2.82 19.43
CA VAL A 196 -12.35 -3.50 20.67
C VAL A 196 -11.34 -2.67 21.45
N ASP A 197 -10.33 -2.12 20.76
CA ASP A 197 -9.34 -1.25 21.39
C ASP A 197 -9.99 0.04 21.93
N TYR A 198 -10.88 0.65 21.14
CA TYR A 198 -11.66 1.82 21.57
C TYR A 198 -12.52 1.55 22.80
N LEU A 199 -13.13 0.37 22.91
CA LEU A 199 -13.95 -0.01 24.06
C LEU A 199 -13.12 -0.41 25.28
N ALA A 200 -11.86 -0.79 25.08
CA ALA A 200 -10.93 -1.15 26.15
C ALA A 200 -10.26 0.08 26.80
N GLU A 201 -10.11 1.17 26.06
CA GLU A 201 -9.58 2.45 26.57
C GLU A 201 -10.67 3.34 27.20
N GLU A 202 -10.31 4.12 28.23
CA GLU A 202 -11.21 4.99 28.99
C GLU A 202 -12.05 5.94 28.08
N PRO A 203 -13.39 6.00 28.23
CA PRO A 203 -14.29 6.71 27.32
C PRO A 203 -14.12 8.24 27.27
N ILE A 204 -13.29 8.82 28.14
CA ILE A 204 -13.09 10.28 28.26
C ILE A 204 -11.91 10.78 27.42
N ARG A 205 -10.92 9.95 27.08
CA ARG A 205 -9.74 10.37 26.29
C ARG A 205 -9.89 10.16 24.78
N ALA A 206 -10.73 9.22 24.36
CA ALA A 206 -11.01 8.98 22.96
C ALA A 206 -12.02 10.02 22.44
N SER A 207 -11.51 11.22 22.13
CA SER A 207 -12.29 12.34 21.61
C SER A 207 -13.20 11.90 20.46
N CYS A 208 -14.50 11.82 20.70
CA CYS A 208 -15.54 11.36 19.77
C CYS A 208 -15.66 12.18 18.46
N SER A 209 -14.84 13.21 18.23
CA SER A 209 -15.10 14.19 17.17
C SER A 209 -14.65 13.78 15.75
N PRO A 210 -13.55 13.03 15.51
CA PRO A 210 -13.17 12.68 14.13
C PRO A 210 -14.06 11.58 13.57
N VAL A 211 -14.41 10.56 14.37
CA VAL A 211 -15.27 9.45 13.96
C VAL A 211 -16.68 9.95 13.62
N VAL A 212 -17.25 10.83 14.45
CA VAL A 212 -18.56 11.45 14.15
C VAL A 212 -18.47 12.36 12.93
N GLY A 213 -17.38 13.12 12.75
CA GLY A 213 -17.16 13.95 11.56
C GLY A 213 -17.02 13.15 10.26
N ILE A 214 -16.32 12.01 10.29
CA ILE A 214 -16.18 11.10 9.16
C ILE A 214 -17.54 10.45 8.83
N ILE A 215 -18.30 10.01 9.84
CA ILE A 215 -19.63 9.42 9.62
C ILE A 215 -20.58 10.46 9.01
N ILE A 216 -20.59 11.69 9.52
CA ILE A 216 -21.44 12.77 8.99
C ILE A 216 -20.97 13.20 7.58
N GLY A 217 -19.67 13.31 7.34
CA GLY A 217 -19.14 13.68 6.02
C GLY A 217 -19.37 12.60 4.96
N ALA A 218 -19.10 11.32 5.29
CA ALA A 218 -19.17 10.20 4.37
C ALA A 218 -20.61 9.78 4.04
N TYR A 219 -21.53 9.90 5.00
CA TYR A 219 -22.92 9.48 4.83
C TYR A 219 -23.93 10.63 4.77
N GLY A 220 -23.52 11.88 5.01
CA GLY A 220 -24.38 13.06 4.96
C GLY A 220 -24.55 13.70 3.58
N GLY A 221 -23.95 13.13 2.52
CA GLY A 221 -24.05 13.66 1.15
C GLY A 221 -23.36 15.02 0.94
N VAL A 222 -22.44 15.40 1.83
CA VAL A 222 -21.72 16.68 1.75
C VAL A 222 -20.67 16.62 0.65
N GLN A 223 -20.82 17.42 -0.39
CA GLN A 223 -19.81 17.59 -1.43
C GLN A 223 -18.76 18.60 -0.96
N THR A 224 -17.56 18.11 -0.65
CA THR A 224 -16.44 18.93 -0.18
C THR A 224 -15.36 19.10 -1.26
N ASN A 225 -14.57 20.17 -1.15
CA ASN A 225 -13.48 20.46 -2.10
C ASN A 225 -12.24 19.57 -1.88
N LEU A 226 -12.16 18.89 -0.74
CA LEU A 226 -11.12 17.91 -0.41
C LEU A 226 -11.78 16.59 0.00
N PRO A 227 -11.04 15.46 -0.04
CA PRO A 227 -11.50 14.21 0.54
C PRO A 227 -11.85 14.36 2.03
N ILE A 228 -12.89 13.66 2.49
CA ILE A 228 -13.35 13.70 3.89
C ILE A 228 -12.25 13.29 4.87
N ILE A 229 -11.42 12.31 4.50
CA ILE A 229 -10.25 11.88 5.29
C ILE A 229 -9.28 13.04 5.53
N THR A 230 -9.08 13.93 4.56
CA THR A 230 -8.21 15.11 4.74
C THR A 230 -8.73 16.01 5.85
N TYR A 231 -10.05 16.27 5.90
CA TYR A 231 -10.66 17.05 6.98
C TYR A 231 -10.52 16.35 8.33
N ALA A 232 -10.69 15.02 8.36
CA ALA A 232 -10.54 14.24 9.58
C ALA A 232 -9.11 14.31 10.14
N ILE A 233 -8.09 14.20 9.27
CA ILE A 233 -6.68 14.36 9.66
C ILE A 233 -6.45 15.76 10.23
N VAL A 234 -6.86 16.81 9.50
CA VAL A 234 -6.66 18.21 9.94
C VAL A 234 -7.36 18.48 11.27
N LEU A 235 -8.61 18.00 11.44
CA LEU A 235 -9.36 18.16 12.67
C LEU A 235 -8.71 17.38 13.83
N GLY A 236 -8.27 16.14 13.59
CA GLY A 236 -7.56 15.34 14.56
C GLY A 236 -6.28 16.01 15.05
N VAL A 237 -5.46 16.52 14.13
CA VAL A 237 -4.24 17.28 14.44
C VAL A 237 -4.57 18.55 15.23
N ALA A 238 -5.58 19.31 14.81
CA ALA A 238 -5.97 20.55 15.49
C ALA A 238 -6.44 20.29 16.93
N ILE A 239 -7.18 19.21 17.17
CA ILE A 239 -7.65 18.82 18.51
C ILE A 239 -6.48 18.34 19.36
N ALA A 240 -5.60 17.49 18.81
CA ALA A 240 -4.41 17.02 19.51
C ALA A 240 -3.53 18.19 19.98
N TRP A 241 -3.33 19.21 19.13
CA TRP A 241 -2.62 20.42 19.51
C TRP A 241 -3.40 21.29 20.50
N GLY A 242 -4.72 21.42 20.34
CA GLY A 242 -5.58 22.19 21.24
C GLY A 242 -5.69 21.60 22.66
N GLN A 243 -5.50 20.29 22.82
CA GLN A 243 -5.49 19.59 24.11
C GLN A 243 -4.12 19.63 24.81
N GLY A 244 -3.16 20.43 24.31
CA GLY A 244 -1.84 20.59 24.92
C GLY A 244 -0.75 19.69 24.33
N GLY A 245 -0.94 19.17 23.11
CA GLY A 245 0.02 18.34 22.38
C GLY A 245 1.32 19.03 21.95
N VAL A 246 1.76 20.09 22.64
CA VAL A 246 3.08 20.71 22.47
C VAL A 246 3.72 20.85 23.86
N GLY A 247 4.44 19.84 24.33
CA GLY A 247 5.07 19.82 25.66
C GLY A 247 5.61 18.45 26.07
N GLU A 248 6.25 18.38 27.24
CA GLU A 248 6.61 17.11 27.91
C GLU A 248 5.36 16.36 28.41
N GLU A 249 5.53 15.07 28.72
CA GLU A 249 4.51 14.14 29.25
C GLU A 249 3.41 14.85 30.05
N VAL A 250 2.18 14.76 29.56
CA VAL A 250 1.00 15.08 30.36
C VAL A 250 0.51 13.76 30.94
N ASP A 251 0.64 13.62 32.26
CA ASP A 251 0.15 12.47 33.05
C ASP A 251 0.69 11.09 32.62
N GLY A 252 2.00 10.97 32.34
CA GLY A 252 2.64 9.67 32.02
C GLY A 252 2.22 9.10 30.66
N HIS A 253 1.70 9.95 29.78
CA HIS A 253 1.39 9.61 28.41
C HIS A 253 2.27 10.41 27.44
N PRO A 254 2.88 9.76 26.44
CA PRO A 254 3.78 10.42 25.50
C PRO A 254 3.03 11.55 24.78
N ALA A 255 3.69 12.70 24.66
CA ALA A 255 3.12 13.86 23.98
C ALA A 255 2.78 13.52 22.52
N TYR A 256 1.58 13.88 22.08
CA TYR A 256 1.08 13.57 20.73
C TYR A 256 1.89 14.20 19.58
N ALA A 257 2.72 15.21 19.87
CA ALA A 257 3.73 15.71 18.95
C ALA A 257 5.11 15.53 19.56
N ASN A 258 5.81 14.47 19.14
CA ASN A 258 7.23 14.32 19.46
C ASN A 258 7.99 15.50 18.85
N LYS A 259 8.67 16.28 19.69
CA LYS A 259 9.60 17.33 19.26
C LYS A 259 10.67 16.75 18.31
N GLU A 260 10.98 15.47 18.47
CA GLU A 260 11.83 14.67 17.60
C GLU A 260 11.31 14.52 16.17
N ALA A 261 9.99 14.44 15.96
CA ALA A 261 9.39 14.35 14.63
C ALA A 261 9.50 15.67 13.82
N LEU A 262 9.66 16.80 14.53
CA LEU A 262 9.93 18.10 13.90
C LEU A 262 11.43 18.29 13.59
N THR A 263 12.32 17.73 14.43
CA THR A 263 13.77 17.78 14.21
C THR A 263 14.28 16.67 13.28
N SER A 264 13.54 15.58 13.09
CA SER A 264 13.88 14.48 12.18
C SER A 264 13.83 14.89 10.71
N ILE A 265 13.30 16.09 10.39
CA ILE A 265 13.40 16.69 9.05
C ILE A 265 14.87 16.91 8.64
N GLU A 266 15.79 17.15 9.59
CA GLU A 266 17.25 17.21 9.35
C GLU A 266 17.88 15.82 9.09
N GLY A 267 17.07 14.76 9.16
CA GLY A 267 17.41 13.37 8.89
C GLY A 267 16.66 12.74 7.72
N ILE A 268 15.80 13.47 7.00
CA ILE A 268 15.15 13.02 5.75
C ILE A 268 16.18 13.05 4.60
N GLY A 269 17.22 12.25 4.77
CA GLY A 269 18.01 11.65 3.71
C GLY A 269 18.06 10.16 4.00
N PRO A 270 18.48 9.30 3.06
CA PRO A 270 18.70 7.89 3.32
C PRO A 270 19.89 7.72 4.26
N LYS A 271 19.74 8.09 5.53
CA LYS A 271 20.82 8.02 6.53
C LYS A 271 21.15 6.58 6.88
N GLN A 272 20.22 5.65 6.66
CA GLN A 272 20.46 4.21 6.67
C GLN A 272 19.29 3.51 5.97
N ILE A 273 19.31 3.40 4.63
CA ILE A 273 18.77 2.18 4.02
C ILE A 273 19.81 1.10 4.35
N SER A 274 19.87 0.72 5.62
CA SER A 274 20.67 -0.42 6.04
C SER A 274 19.93 -1.65 5.52
N PRO A 275 20.60 -2.61 4.87
CA PRO A 275 20.01 -3.92 4.67
C PRO A 275 19.61 -4.43 6.04
N VAL A 276 18.31 -4.44 6.35
CA VAL A 276 17.84 -4.88 7.66
C VAL A 276 18.27 -6.33 7.85
N HIS A 277 18.76 -6.62 9.05
CA HIS A 277 19.15 -7.95 9.48
C HIS A 277 17.89 -8.79 9.75
N PHE A 278 17.12 -9.10 8.69
CA PHE A 278 15.95 -9.99 8.77
C PHE A 278 16.25 -11.40 8.22
N TRP A 279 17.47 -11.60 7.71
CA TRP A 279 17.88 -12.83 7.02
C TRP A 279 17.96 -14.02 7.97
N ASP A 280 18.35 -13.78 9.22
CA ASP A 280 18.49 -14.81 10.25
C ASP A 280 17.11 -15.29 10.73
N GLU A 281 16.12 -14.42 10.66
CA GLU A 281 14.73 -14.65 11.04
C GLU A 281 13.95 -15.44 9.98
N LEU A 282 14.43 -15.53 8.73
CA LEU A 282 13.66 -16.17 7.64
C LEU A 282 13.24 -17.61 7.93
N SER A 283 14.15 -18.41 8.49
CA SER A 283 13.85 -19.81 8.82
C SER A 283 12.77 -19.92 9.89
N GLU A 284 12.80 -19.03 10.87
CA GLU A 284 11.83 -19.01 11.97
C GLU A 284 10.50 -18.38 11.54
N ALA A 285 10.53 -17.34 10.71
CA ALA A 285 9.35 -16.74 10.11
C ALA A 285 8.54 -17.79 9.33
N VAL A 286 9.22 -18.66 8.58
CA VAL A 286 8.56 -19.79 7.90
C VAL A 286 7.98 -20.80 8.89
N SER A 287 8.69 -21.17 9.96
CA SER A 287 8.17 -22.19 10.87
C SER A 287 7.01 -21.69 11.74
N LYS A 288 7.06 -20.43 12.17
CA LYS A 288 6.12 -19.84 13.14
C LYS A 288 4.94 -19.12 12.47
N TYR A 289 5.18 -18.43 11.35
CA TYR A 289 4.20 -17.51 10.75
C TYR A 289 3.71 -17.90 9.36
N LEU A 290 4.02 -19.10 8.85
CA LEU A 290 3.50 -19.54 7.55
C LEU A 290 1.96 -19.48 7.46
N GLY A 291 1.27 -19.77 8.56
CA GLY A 291 -0.18 -19.66 8.68
C GLY A 291 -0.73 -18.23 8.58
N VAL A 292 0.11 -17.21 8.78
CA VAL A 292 -0.22 -15.79 8.61
C VAL A 292 0.24 -15.30 7.24
N ILE A 293 1.46 -15.64 6.84
CA ILE A 293 2.11 -15.23 5.59
C ILE A 293 1.31 -15.70 4.37
N LEU A 294 0.87 -16.97 4.35
CA LEU A 294 0.15 -17.53 3.20
C LEU A 294 -1.21 -16.84 2.98
N PRO A 295 -2.12 -16.75 3.97
CA PRO A 295 -3.38 -16.03 3.79
C PRO A 295 -3.18 -14.55 3.50
N ALA A 296 -2.21 -13.89 4.15
CA ALA A 296 -1.91 -12.48 3.88
C ALA A 296 -1.54 -12.30 2.40
N GLY A 297 -0.56 -13.06 1.89
CA GLY A 297 -0.12 -12.96 0.49
C GLY A 297 -1.22 -13.31 -0.52
N LEU A 298 -2.01 -14.35 -0.25
CA LEU A 298 -3.14 -14.73 -1.12
C LEU A 298 -4.24 -13.67 -1.13
N SER A 299 -4.52 -13.05 0.02
CA SER A 299 -5.55 -12.00 0.10
C SER A 299 -5.18 -10.75 -0.70
N VAL A 300 -3.89 -10.41 -0.77
CA VAL A 300 -3.38 -9.34 -1.64
C VAL A 300 -3.63 -9.66 -3.11
N ILE A 301 -3.31 -10.87 -3.57
CA ILE A 301 -3.55 -11.28 -4.97
C ILE A 301 -5.04 -11.25 -5.32
N VAL A 302 -5.91 -11.70 -4.41
CA VAL A 302 -7.37 -11.61 -4.59
C VAL A 302 -7.82 -10.14 -4.62
N GLY A 303 -7.20 -9.29 -3.80
CA GLY A 303 -7.37 -7.83 -3.81
C GLY A 303 -7.03 -7.22 -5.17
N ASP A 304 -5.87 -7.53 -5.74
CA ASP A 304 -5.42 -7.03 -7.04
C ASP A 304 -6.34 -7.45 -8.18
N ILE A 305 -6.79 -8.71 -8.18
CA ILE A 305 -7.78 -9.23 -9.14
C ILE A 305 -9.06 -8.39 -9.05
N THR A 306 -9.59 -8.23 -7.84
CA THR A 306 -10.82 -7.47 -7.60
C THR A 306 -10.65 -6.00 -8.01
N CYS A 307 -9.50 -5.39 -7.76
CA CYS A 307 -9.20 -4.03 -8.19
C CYS A 307 -9.22 -3.91 -9.72
N CYS A 308 -8.60 -4.85 -10.45
CA CYS A 308 -8.63 -4.85 -11.90
C CYS A 308 -10.04 -5.02 -12.47
N GLU A 309 -10.87 -5.89 -11.85
CA GLU A 309 -12.27 -6.07 -12.23
C GLU A 309 -13.08 -4.77 -12.02
N LEU A 310 -12.87 -4.09 -10.89
CA LEU A 310 -13.52 -2.80 -10.60
C LEU A 310 -13.09 -1.71 -11.59
N CYS A 311 -11.83 -1.70 -12.02
CA CYS A 311 -11.38 -0.82 -13.09
C CYS A 311 -12.11 -1.14 -14.41
N GLY A 312 -12.25 -2.43 -14.74
CA GLY A 312 -12.96 -2.91 -15.92
C GLY A 312 -14.43 -2.48 -15.93
N LEU A 313 -15.11 -2.55 -14.78
CA LEU A 313 -16.46 -2.01 -14.60
C LEU A 313 -16.53 -0.47 -14.77
N GLY A 314 -15.43 0.22 -14.43
CA GLY A 314 -15.24 1.66 -14.70
C GLY A 314 -14.84 1.99 -16.14
N GLY A 315 -14.63 0.98 -17.00
CA GLY A 315 -14.26 1.14 -18.42
C GLY A 315 -12.75 1.08 -18.71
N ASP A 316 -11.90 0.85 -17.71
CA ASP A 316 -10.43 0.77 -17.83
C ASP A 316 -9.93 -0.65 -17.52
N SER A 317 -9.50 -1.39 -18.55
CA SER A 317 -9.18 -2.82 -18.44
C SER A 317 -7.69 -3.07 -18.19
N TYR A 318 -7.28 -3.14 -16.92
CA TYR A 318 -5.89 -3.40 -16.53
C TYR A 318 -5.51 -4.89 -16.55
N SER A 319 -4.23 -5.17 -16.75
CA SER A 319 -3.71 -6.55 -16.75
C SER A 319 -3.50 -7.03 -15.31
N VAL A 320 -4.35 -7.95 -14.85
CA VAL A 320 -4.24 -8.60 -13.53
C VAL A 320 -2.83 -9.09 -13.23
N ARG A 321 -2.16 -9.70 -14.23
CA ARG A 321 -0.80 -10.23 -14.05
C ARG A 321 0.21 -9.11 -13.79
N GLU A 322 0.10 -8.00 -14.50
CA GLU A 322 1.04 -6.89 -14.37
C GLU A 322 0.81 -6.12 -13.06
N THR A 323 -0.46 -5.88 -12.70
CA THR A 323 -0.85 -5.30 -11.40
C THR A 323 -0.30 -6.14 -10.24
N ALA A 324 -0.61 -7.44 -10.20
CA ALA A 324 -0.12 -8.33 -9.15
C ALA A 324 1.42 -8.45 -9.12
N PHE A 325 2.08 -8.34 -10.28
CA PHE A 325 3.53 -8.36 -10.35
C PHE A 325 4.16 -7.09 -9.74
N TYR A 326 3.60 -5.92 -10.04
CA TYR A 326 4.05 -4.66 -9.46
C TYR A 326 3.85 -4.65 -7.95
N ASP A 327 2.68 -5.07 -7.47
CA ASP A 327 2.42 -5.18 -6.03
C ASP A 327 3.49 -6.06 -5.33
N ALA A 328 3.69 -7.29 -5.83
CA ALA A 328 4.66 -8.22 -5.27
C ALA A 328 6.11 -7.68 -5.26
N ILE A 329 6.55 -7.08 -6.36
CA ILE A 329 7.92 -6.55 -6.47
C ILE A 329 8.14 -5.35 -5.56
N PHE A 330 7.18 -4.43 -5.46
CA PHE A 330 7.33 -3.26 -4.59
C PHE A 330 7.17 -3.63 -3.11
N THR A 331 6.37 -4.64 -2.78
CA THR A 331 6.33 -5.23 -1.43
C THR A 331 7.67 -5.86 -1.07
N LEU A 332 8.28 -6.64 -1.97
CA LEU A 332 9.63 -7.20 -1.77
C LEU A 332 10.69 -6.10 -1.63
N ALA A 333 10.63 -5.06 -2.47
CA ALA A 333 11.56 -3.94 -2.40
C ALA A 333 11.43 -3.19 -1.08
N ALA A 334 10.21 -2.93 -0.60
CA ALA A 334 9.95 -2.31 0.69
C ALA A 334 10.59 -3.13 1.82
N ALA A 335 10.38 -4.45 1.84
CA ALA A 335 10.95 -5.34 2.85
C ALA A 335 12.49 -5.38 2.79
N LEU A 336 13.08 -5.45 1.59
CA LEU A 336 14.54 -5.40 1.40
C LEU A 336 15.16 -4.09 1.89
N MET A 337 14.41 -2.98 1.83
CA MET A 337 14.82 -1.68 2.37
C MET A 337 14.48 -1.52 3.86
N GLY A 338 13.86 -2.52 4.50
CA GLY A 338 13.61 -2.53 5.94
C GLY A 338 12.21 -2.15 6.39
N SER A 339 11.23 -2.08 5.49
CA SER A 339 9.83 -1.82 5.84
C SER A 339 9.06 -3.13 6.07
N MET A 340 8.42 -3.27 7.23
CA MET A 340 7.40 -4.32 7.41
C MET A 340 6.09 -4.02 6.66
N LEU A 341 5.86 -2.74 6.33
CA LEU A 341 4.68 -2.31 5.59
C LEU A 341 4.76 -2.83 4.17
N GLN A 342 3.62 -3.30 3.67
CA GLN A 342 3.43 -3.76 2.32
C GLN A 342 2.68 -2.73 1.51
N VAL A 343 2.78 -2.81 0.20
CA VAL A 343 2.00 -1.98 -0.72
C VAL A 343 0.84 -2.80 -1.28
N THR A 344 -0.12 -2.13 -1.91
CA THR A 344 -1.16 -2.77 -2.71
C THR A 344 -1.95 -1.77 -3.58
N THR A 345 -2.69 -2.31 -4.54
CA THR A 345 -3.67 -1.57 -5.35
C THR A 345 -4.96 -1.32 -4.55
N TYR A 346 -5.55 -0.14 -4.67
CA TYR A 346 -6.76 0.21 -3.91
C TYR A 346 -8.06 -0.08 -4.69
N PRO A 347 -9.10 -0.60 -4.03
CA PRO A 347 -10.36 -1.02 -4.67
C PRO A 347 -11.31 0.14 -5.04
N ASN A 348 -10.83 1.39 -5.13
CA ASN A 348 -11.68 2.56 -5.35
C ASN A 348 -11.46 3.25 -6.71
N HIS A 349 -10.88 2.58 -7.71
CA HIS A 349 -10.71 3.16 -9.06
C HIS A 349 -11.97 3.85 -9.61
N PRO A 350 -13.20 3.27 -9.52
CA PRO A 350 -14.41 3.96 -9.97
C PRO A 350 -14.68 5.29 -9.26
N GLY A 351 -14.29 5.42 -7.99
CA GLY A 351 -14.37 6.68 -7.24
C GLY A 351 -13.41 7.73 -7.81
N TYR A 352 -12.16 7.35 -8.08
CA TYR A 352 -11.15 8.23 -8.67
C TYR A 352 -11.54 8.70 -10.08
N SER A 353 -12.10 7.80 -10.89
CA SER A 353 -12.63 8.13 -12.22
C SER A 353 -13.82 9.10 -12.14
N ARG A 354 -14.74 8.92 -11.18
CA ARG A 354 -15.86 9.86 -10.94
C ARG A 354 -15.42 11.25 -10.49
N LEU A 355 -14.30 11.36 -9.77
CA LEU A 355 -13.67 12.66 -9.44
C LEU A 355 -13.04 13.34 -10.66
N GLY A 356 -13.00 12.67 -11.82
CA GLY A 356 -12.33 13.15 -13.02
C GLY A 356 -10.81 12.97 -12.98
N GLY A 357 -10.30 12.13 -12.07
CA GLY A 357 -8.89 11.73 -12.02
C GLY A 357 -8.51 10.98 -13.30
N ARG A 358 -7.31 11.24 -13.81
CA ARG A 358 -6.75 10.59 -15.00
C ARG A 358 -5.45 9.89 -14.62
N THR A 359 -4.39 10.08 -15.40
CA THR A 359 -3.07 9.52 -15.08
C THR A 359 -2.24 10.45 -14.20
N GLY A 360 -2.55 11.74 -14.17
CA GLY A 360 -1.65 12.76 -13.61
C GLY A 360 -1.47 12.68 -12.11
N TYR A 361 -2.51 12.30 -11.36
CA TYR A 361 -2.44 12.24 -9.91
C TYR A 361 -1.42 11.21 -9.40
N SER A 362 -1.32 10.05 -10.05
CA SER A 362 -0.37 9.00 -9.66
C SER A 362 1.07 9.42 -9.95
N LEU A 363 1.31 10.17 -11.05
CA LEU A 363 2.63 10.71 -11.35
C LEU A 363 3.09 11.80 -10.35
N ILE A 364 2.18 12.63 -9.84
CA ILE A 364 2.54 13.63 -8.82
C ILE A 364 2.73 12.97 -7.45
N HIS A 365 1.98 11.90 -7.18
CA HIS A 365 2.10 11.15 -5.94
C HIS A 365 3.41 10.35 -5.87
N ALA A 366 3.90 9.88 -7.01
CA ALA A 366 5.26 9.37 -7.17
C ALA A 366 6.27 10.51 -7.00
#